data_AF-A0A1I1LQL3-F1
#
_entry.id   AF-A0A1I1LQL3-F1
#
_cell.length_a   1.000
_cell.length_b   1.000
_cell.length_c   1.000
_cell.angle_alpha   90.00
_cell.angle_beta   90.00
_cell.angle_gamma   90.00
#
_symmetry.space_group_name_H-M   'P 1'
#
loop_
_entity.id
_entity.type
_entity.pdbx_description
1 polymer ?
#
loop_
_entity_poly.entity_id
_entity_poly.type
_entity_poly.pdbx_seq_one_letter_code
_entity_poly.pdbx_strand_id
1 'polypeptide(L)'
;MFVARVSRGRRIREFVMGVLFVPAGFNFIWMTFFGDGAIHMIANEGLGQLADAVNESSSIALFEFLNLLPLSAVTSFIAVLLVATFFVTSADSGALVMDLLTSREGDDSPVLQRVFWAVSAGVSAIALLMAGGLQALQAASLLAALPFSIILMFICHGLLKALKVEAIKQDSLRHLMNTPGNVSRVAAGNTPGRTDYWQTRLQTLVTSPRRQQVSTFLHDTAEVAMKEVGEEFEKQSLDIRITDEDDRCYLRVDHGEENDFVYGVRIRRYAAPSFAMSGMRQRDISRDNNDYRAEVFLREGGQKYNIMGYTKQQVIGDILDQYEKHLHFLHIMR
;
A
#
# COMPACT_ATOMS: atom_id res chain seq x y z
N MET A 1 -12.60 -11.00 8.73
CA MET A 1 -12.64 -11.81 7.50
C MET A 1 -13.77 -11.45 6.54
N PHE A 2 -15.03 -11.37 6.99
CA PHE A 2 -16.17 -10.98 6.14
C PHE A 2 -15.92 -9.69 5.33
N VAL A 3 -15.57 -8.62 6.04
CA VAL A 3 -15.26 -7.31 5.46
C VAL A 3 -14.11 -7.38 4.45
N ALA A 4 -13.11 -8.24 4.68
CA ALA A 4 -12.01 -8.44 3.75
C ALA A 4 -12.43 -9.17 2.47
N ARG A 5 -13.29 -10.20 2.57
CA ARG A 5 -13.79 -10.97 1.41
C ARG A 5 -14.63 -10.10 0.47
N VAL A 6 -15.54 -9.29 1.02
CA VAL A 6 -16.43 -8.43 0.22
C VAL A 6 -15.69 -7.20 -0.36
N SER A 7 -14.51 -6.88 0.16
CA SER A 7 -13.72 -5.71 -0.26
C SER A 7 -12.64 -6.00 -1.30
N ARG A 8 -12.64 -7.20 -1.92
CA ARG A 8 -11.66 -7.57 -2.94
C ARG A 8 -11.72 -6.60 -4.13
N GLY A 9 -10.56 -6.04 -4.50
CA GLY A 9 -10.43 -5.11 -5.64
C GLY A 9 -10.66 -3.63 -5.32
N ARG A 10 -11.00 -3.27 -4.07
CA ARG A 10 -11.15 -1.87 -3.65
C ARG A 10 -9.82 -1.24 -3.26
N ARG A 11 -9.70 0.09 -3.41
CA ARG A 11 -8.54 0.83 -2.89
C ARG A 11 -8.59 0.84 -1.36
N ILE A 12 -7.42 0.85 -0.70
CA ILE A 12 -7.32 0.91 0.76
C ILE A 12 -8.10 2.11 1.32
N ARG A 13 -8.04 3.27 0.65
CA ARG A 13 -8.80 4.47 1.06
C ARG A 13 -10.31 4.27 1.00
N GLU A 14 -10.83 3.67 -0.06
CA GLU A 14 -12.27 3.39 -0.21
C GLU A 14 -12.74 2.38 0.83
N PHE A 15 -11.91 1.37 1.10
CA PHE A 15 -12.14 0.39 2.15
C PHE A 15 -12.25 1.04 3.53
N VAL A 16 -11.26 1.84 3.93
CA VAL A 16 -11.25 2.51 5.24
C VAL A 16 -12.43 3.46 5.39
N MET A 17 -12.71 4.28 4.37
CA MET A 17 -13.85 5.18 4.39
C MET A 17 -15.18 4.42 4.53
N GLY A 18 -15.38 3.36 3.75
CA GLY A 18 -16.61 2.57 3.80
C GLY A 18 -16.82 1.88 5.15
N VAL A 19 -15.77 1.25 5.69
CA VAL A 19 -15.84 0.51 6.97
C VAL A 19 -16.02 1.44 8.17
N LEU A 20 -15.53 2.68 8.10
CA LEU A 20 -15.64 3.63 9.20
C LEU A 20 -16.97 4.40 9.15
N PHE A 21 -17.31 4.98 8.00
CA PHE A 21 -18.44 5.92 7.92
C PHE A 21 -19.80 5.24 7.79
N VAL A 22 -19.90 4.10 7.10
CA VAL A 22 -21.21 3.44 6.91
C VAL A 22 -21.78 2.93 8.24
N PRO A 23 -21.03 2.16 9.07
CA PRO A 23 -21.56 1.71 10.36
C PRO A 23 -21.72 2.86 11.36
N ALA A 24 -20.84 3.85 11.34
CA ALA A 24 -20.96 5.03 12.20
C ALA A 24 -22.23 5.83 11.89
N GLY A 25 -22.53 6.05 10.60
CA GLY A 25 -23.76 6.73 10.19
C GLY A 25 -25.02 5.95 10.58
N PHE A 26 -25.01 4.62 10.41
CA PHE A 26 -26.11 3.78 10.88
C PHE A 26 -26.30 3.88 12.40
N ASN A 27 -25.22 3.77 13.19
CA ASN A 27 -25.28 3.92 14.64
C ASN A 27 -25.76 5.31 15.06
N PHE A 28 -25.35 6.35 14.35
CA PHE A 28 -25.81 7.71 14.61
C PHE A 28 -27.32 7.81 14.43
N ILE A 29 -27.83 7.34 13.29
CA ILE A 29 -29.28 7.29 13.01
C ILE A 29 -30.02 6.48 14.08
N TRP A 30 -29.50 5.31 14.44
CA TRP A 30 -30.10 4.44 15.46
C TRP A 30 -30.19 5.13 16.82
N MET A 31 -29.08 5.72 17.29
CA MET A 31 -29.03 6.40 18.58
C MET A 31 -29.89 7.67 18.59
N THR A 32 -30.02 8.36 17.45
CA THR A 32 -30.98 9.47 17.33
C THR A 32 -32.42 8.98 17.45
N PHE A 33 -32.85 7.94 16.71
CA PHE A 33 -34.25 7.52 16.78
C PHE A 33 -34.64 6.91 18.13
N PHE A 34 -33.84 5.97 18.65
CA PHE A 34 -34.19 5.25 19.88
C PHE A 34 -33.65 5.93 21.13
N GLY A 35 -32.40 6.40 21.09
CA GLY A 35 -31.76 7.05 22.24
C GLY A 35 -32.35 8.43 22.53
N ASP A 36 -32.29 9.34 21.56
CA ASP A 36 -32.87 10.68 21.72
C ASP A 36 -34.39 10.62 21.92
N GLY A 37 -35.08 9.72 21.21
CA GLY A 37 -36.51 9.47 21.42
C GLY A 37 -36.85 9.05 22.86
N ALA A 38 -36.11 8.11 23.44
CA ALA A 38 -36.30 7.71 24.84
C ALA A 38 -35.98 8.85 25.82
N ILE A 39 -34.90 9.61 25.56
CA ILE A 39 -34.53 10.78 26.38
C ILE A 39 -35.62 11.83 26.33
N HIS A 40 -36.19 12.12 25.15
CA HIS A 40 -37.28 13.07 24.98
C HIS A 40 -38.52 12.66 25.79
N MET A 41 -38.92 11.39 25.71
CA MET A 41 -40.05 10.85 26.48
C MET A 41 -39.84 10.96 28.00
N ILE A 42 -38.62 10.68 28.48
CA ILE A 42 -38.31 10.75 29.92
C ILE A 42 -38.22 12.21 30.38
N ALA A 43 -37.48 13.05 29.66
CA ALA A 43 -37.14 14.40 30.10
C ALA A 43 -38.25 15.42 29.85
N ASN A 44 -38.96 15.32 28.72
CA ASN A 44 -39.95 16.31 28.29
C ASN A 44 -41.40 15.86 28.53
N GLU A 45 -41.69 14.56 28.42
CA GLU A 45 -43.05 14.01 28.59
C GLU A 45 -43.29 13.44 30.00
N GLY A 46 -42.26 13.38 30.83
CA GLY A 46 -42.36 12.95 32.23
C GLY A 46 -42.62 11.46 32.41
N LEU A 47 -42.34 10.63 31.39
CA LEU A 47 -42.56 9.17 31.40
C LEU A 47 -41.45 8.45 32.18
N GLY A 48 -41.33 8.76 33.47
CA GLY A 48 -40.32 8.19 34.38
C GLY A 48 -40.37 6.66 34.50
N GLN A 49 -41.51 6.04 34.21
CA GLN A 49 -41.67 4.58 34.18
C GLN A 49 -40.73 3.91 33.18
N LEU A 50 -40.40 4.58 32.05
CA LEU A 50 -39.42 4.08 31.11
C LEU A 50 -38.01 4.07 31.72
N ALA A 51 -37.67 5.09 32.51
CA ALA A 51 -36.38 5.16 33.20
C ALA A 51 -36.26 4.06 34.26
N ASP A 52 -37.33 3.79 35.01
CA ASP A 52 -37.38 2.74 36.01
C ASP A 52 -37.23 1.34 35.36
N ALA A 53 -37.94 1.08 34.27
CA ALA A 53 -37.83 -0.17 33.53
C ALA A 53 -36.43 -0.40 32.92
N VAL A 54 -35.78 0.65 32.42
CA VAL A 54 -34.40 0.58 31.91
C VAL A 54 -33.41 0.24 33.03
N ASN A 55 -33.60 0.84 34.21
CA ASN A 55 -32.74 0.58 35.38
C ASN A 55 -32.93 -0.83 35.94
N GLU A 56 -34.15 -1.36 35.92
CA GLU A 56 -34.45 -2.71 36.39
C GLU A 56 -33.95 -3.78 35.40
N SER A 57 -34.19 -3.60 34.10
CA SER A 57 -33.70 -4.52 33.09
C SER A 57 -33.52 -3.87 31.73
N SER A 58 -32.26 -3.67 31.36
CA SER A 58 -31.88 -3.29 29.99
C SER A 58 -32.39 -4.25 28.90
N SER A 59 -32.75 -5.48 29.25
CA SER A 59 -33.28 -6.47 28.30
C SER A 59 -34.73 -6.19 27.87
N ILE A 60 -35.51 -5.47 28.69
CA ILE A 60 -36.92 -5.17 28.44
C ILE A 60 -37.11 -3.72 27.96
N ALA A 61 -36.13 -2.84 28.21
CA ALA A 61 -36.12 -1.42 27.85
C ALA A 61 -36.65 -1.09 26.45
N LEU A 62 -36.23 -1.84 25.42
CA LEU A 62 -36.70 -1.61 24.05
C LEU A 62 -38.21 -1.86 23.91
N PHE A 63 -38.73 -2.89 24.56
CA PHE A 63 -40.14 -3.25 24.48
C PHE A 63 -41.01 -2.25 25.26
N GLU A 64 -40.53 -1.77 26.42
CA GLU A 64 -41.22 -0.69 27.13
C GLU A 64 -41.23 0.62 26.33
N PHE A 65 -40.13 0.95 25.65
CA PHE A 65 -40.12 2.09 24.74
C PHE A 65 -41.15 1.93 23.60
N LEU A 66 -41.22 0.74 22.99
CA LEU A 66 -42.19 0.47 21.93
C LEU A 66 -43.65 0.44 22.43
N ASN A 67 -43.88 0.08 23.69
CA ASN A 67 -45.20 0.11 24.33
C ASN A 67 -45.79 1.52 24.44
N LEU A 68 -44.93 2.54 24.52
CA LEU A 68 -45.32 3.94 24.57
C LEU A 68 -45.67 4.53 23.19
N LEU A 69 -45.37 3.80 22.11
CA LEU A 69 -45.65 4.20 20.73
C LEU A 69 -46.94 3.56 20.21
N PRO A 70 -47.62 4.19 19.24
CA PRO A 70 -48.76 3.57 18.58
C PRO A 70 -48.33 2.28 17.87
N LEU A 71 -49.25 1.30 17.79
CA LEU A 71 -49.01 -0.02 17.17
C LEU A 71 -47.96 -0.88 17.90
N SER A 72 -47.80 -0.70 19.22
CA SER A 72 -46.84 -1.42 20.06
C SER A 72 -46.82 -2.94 19.85
N ALA A 73 -47.98 -3.59 19.74
CA ALA A 73 -48.05 -5.04 19.51
C ALA A 73 -47.36 -5.46 18.20
N VAL A 74 -47.54 -4.67 17.13
CA VAL A 74 -46.94 -4.95 15.81
C VAL A 74 -45.44 -4.65 15.83
N THR A 75 -45.04 -3.49 16.37
CA THR A 75 -43.62 -3.10 16.42
C THR A 75 -42.81 -4.02 17.34
N SER A 76 -43.35 -4.41 18.49
CA SER A 76 -42.73 -5.39 19.39
C SER A 76 -42.61 -6.77 18.76
N PHE A 77 -43.63 -7.24 18.03
CA PHE A 77 -43.55 -8.51 17.30
C PHE A 77 -42.44 -8.48 16.23
N ILE A 78 -42.36 -7.38 15.46
CA ILE A 78 -41.29 -7.18 14.48
C ILE A 78 -39.92 -7.12 15.18
N ALA A 79 -39.81 -6.44 16.31
CA ALA A 79 -38.57 -6.36 17.08
C ALA A 79 -38.09 -7.73 17.55
N VAL A 80 -38.97 -8.60 18.05
CA VAL A 80 -38.62 -9.99 18.42
C VAL A 80 -38.09 -10.76 17.22
N LEU A 81 -38.75 -10.65 16.05
CA LEU A 81 -38.32 -11.32 14.83
C LEU A 81 -36.95 -10.83 14.37
N LEU A 82 -36.71 -9.51 14.41
CA LEU A 82 -35.41 -8.91 14.09
C LEU A 82 -34.32 -9.39 15.04
N VAL A 83 -34.54 -9.35 16.36
CA VAL A 83 -33.58 -9.82 17.36
C VAL A 83 -33.23 -11.29 17.13
N ALA A 84 -34.24 -12.14 16.89
CA ALA A 84 -34.02 -13.56 16.58
C ALA A 84 -33.20 -13.76 15.30
N THR A 85 -33.52 -13.02 14.23
CA THR A 85 -32.82 -13.11 12.94
C THR A 85 -31.38 -12.62 13.06
N PHE A 86 -31.15 -11.49 13.74
CA PHE A 86 -29.81 -10.97 14.00
C PHE A 86 -28.99 -11.94 14.86
N PHE A 87 -29.59 -12.55 15.87
CA PHE A 87 -28.93 -13.55 16.70
C PHE A 87 -28.51 -14.77 15.88
N VAL A 88 -29.42 -15.37 15.12
CA VAL A 88 -29.14 -16.56 14.29
C VAL A 88 -28.08 -16.26 13.23
N THR A 89 -28.21 -15.14 12.52
CA THR A 89 -27.26 -14.75 11.45
C THR A 89 -25.86 -14.44 12.01
N SER A 90 -25.80 -13.80 13.18
CA SER A 90 -24.53 -13.50 13.85
C SER A 90 -23.86 -14.76 14.40
N ALA A 91 -24.64 -15.67 14.98
CA ALA A 91 -24.15 -16.95 15.49
C ALA A 91 -23.60 -17.83 14.36
N ASP A 92 -24.30 -17.93 13.22
CA ASP A 92 -23.84 -18.67 12.05
C ASP A 92 -22.54 -18.10 11.48
N SER A 93 -22.47 -16.77 11.31
CA SER A 93 -21.27 -16.08 10.84
C SER A 93 -20.07 -16.25 11.80
N GLY A 94 -20.33 -16.25 13.11
CA GLY A 94 -19.32 -16.46 14.14
C GLY A 94 -18.77 -17.90 14.13
N ALA A 95 -19.66 -18.89 14.04
CA ALA A 95 -19.29 -20.30 13.93
C ALA A 95 -18.46 -20.56 12.67
N LEU A 96 -18.83 -19.96 11.53
CA LEU A 96 -18.05 -20.04 10.28
C LEU A 96 -16.61 -19.52 10.46
N VAL A 97 -16.42 -18.42 11.20
CA VAL A 97 -15.09 -17.85 11.43
C VAL A 97 -14.25 -18.75 12.34
N MET A 98 -14.83 -19.29 13.42
CA MET A 98 -14.14 -20.23 14.31
C MET A 98 -13.75 -21.51 13.57
N ASP A 99 -14.68 -22.02 12.76
CA ASP A 99 -14.49 -23.18 11.90
C ASP A 99 -13.32 -22.98 10.93
N LEU A 100 -13.27 -21.85 10.22
CA LEU A 100 -12.16 -21.55 9.31
C LEU A 100 -10.81 -21.41 10.03
N LEU A 101 -10.78 -20.80 11.22
CA LEU A 101 -9.55 -20.64 12.01
C LEU A 101 -9.01 -21.96 12.56
N THR A 102 -9.87 -22.97 12.67
CA THR A 102 -9.54 -24.29 13.24
C THR A 102 -9.40 -25.38 12.18
N SER A 103 -9.80 -25.08 10.94
CA SER A 103 -9.55 -25.91 9.76
C SER A 103 -8.13 -25.73 9.21
N ARG A 104 -7.58 -26.76 8.57
CA ARG A 104 -6.29 -26.70 7.86
C ARG A 104 -6.46 -25.92 6.55
N GLU A 105 -5.48 -25.09 6.19
CA GLU A 105 -5.51 -24.32 4.94
C GLU A 105 -5.82 -25.21 3.73
N GLY A 106 -6.89 -24.89 3.01
CA GLY A 106 -7.23 -25.46 1.70
C GLY A 106 -8.35 -26.51 1.69
N ASP A 107 -8.79 -27.03 2.84
CA ASP A 107 -9.91 -27.99 2.92
C ASP A 107 -11.23 -27.30 3.32
N ASP A 108 -12.33 -27.73 2.70
CA ASP A 108 -13.68 -27.42 3.19
C ASP A 108 -13.84 -28.07 4.57
N SER A 109 -14.07 -27.24 5.59
CA SER A 109 -14.25 -27.75 6.95
C SER A 109 -15.49 -28.65 7.04
N PRO A 110 -15.41 -29.81 7.72
CA PRO A 110 -16.55 -30.70 7.87
C PRO A 110 -17.70 -30.00 8.61
N VAL A 111 -18.93 -30.17 8.12
CA VAL A 111 -20.13 -29.55 8.70
C VAL A 111 -20.27 -29.82 10.20
N LEU A 112 -19.82 -30.99 10.68
CA LEU A 112 -19.81 -31.35 12.10
C LEU A 112 -18.93 -30.42 12.96
N GLN A 113 -17.80 -29.95 12.44
CA GLN A 113 -16.92 -29.01 13.14
C GLN A 113 -17.60 -27.64 13.31
N ARG A 114 -18.26 -27.15 12.26
CA ARG A 114 -19.05 -25.93 12.35
C ARG A 114 -20.21 -26.04 13.35
N VAL A 115 -20.94 -27.16 13.32
CA VAL A 115 -22.02 -27.44 14.28
C VAL A 115 -21.47 -27.51 15.70
N PHE A 116 -20.32 -28.15 15.90
CA PHE A 116 -19.63 -28.19 17.20
C PHE A 116 -19.36 -26.78 17.73
N TRP A 117 -18.78 -25.88 16.92
CA TRP A 117 -18.50 -24.50 17.34
C TRP A 117 -19.76 -23.68 17.63
N ALA A 118 -20.83 -23.87 16.82
CA ALA A 118 -22.11 -23.21 17.05
C ALA A 118 -22.75 -23.67 18.38
N VAL A 119 -22.77 -24.97 18.64
CA VAL A 119 -23.32 -25.54 19.88
C VAL A 119 -22.46 -25.15 21.08
N SER A 120 -21.13 -25.19 20.98
CA SER A 120 -20.25 -24.80 22.08
C SER A 120 -20.46 -23.33 22.46
N ALA A 121 -20.59 -22.43 21.47
CA ALA A 121 -20.86 -21.02 21.73
C ALA A 121 -22.22 -20.82 22.43
N GLY A 122 -23.26 -21.55 21.99
CA GLY A 122 -24.57 -21.52 22.63
C GLY A 122 -24.55 -22.06 24.08
N VAL A 123 -23.87 -23.18 24.32
CA VAL A 123 -23.70 -23.75 25.67
C VAL A 123 -22.93 -22.79 26.58
N SER A 124 -21.85 -22.16 26.08
CA SER A 124 -21.12 -21.15 26.84
C SER A 124 -21.99 -19.93 27.17
N ALA A 125 -22.81 -19.47 26.23
CA ALA A 125 -23.74 -18.36 26.47
C ALA A 125 -24.78 -18.72 27.55
N ILE A 126 -25.38 -19.91 27.49
CA ILE A 126 -26.33 -20.41 28.51
C ILE A 126 -25.64 -20.50 29.87
N ALA A 127 -24.44 -21.06 29.94
CA ALA A 127 -23.68 -21.20 31.19
C ALA A 127 -23.38 -19.83 31.82
N LEU A 128 -22.96 -18.84 31.02
CA LEU A 128 -22.71 -17.47 31.51
C LEU A 128 -23.99 -16.78 31.98
N LEU A 129 -25.09 -16.94 31.25
CA LEU A 129 -26.40 -16.41 31.66
C LEU A 129 -26.86 -17.01 32.99
N MET A 130 -26.66 -18.32 33.21
CA MET A 130 -26.98 -18.98 34.48
C MET A 130 -26.04 -18.58 35.62
N ALA A 131 -24.76 -18.31 35.33
CA ALA A 131 -23.77 -17.97 36.36
C ALA A 131 -23.93 -16.56 36.94
N GLY A 132 -24.31 -15.59 36.10
CA GLY A 132 -24.47 -14.20 36.55
C GLY A 132 -25.11 -13.27 35.53
N GLY A 133 -25.88 -13.83 34.60
CA GLY A 133 -26.66 -13.06 33.62
C GLY A 133 -25.80 -12.14 32.73
N LEU A 134 -26.32 -10.95 32.47
CA LEU A 134 -25.69 -9.95 31.61
C LEU A 134 -24.32 -9.49 32.14
N GLN A 135 -24.17 -9.33 33.46
CA GLN A 135 -22.92 -8.88 34.07
C GLN A 135 -21.80 -9.91 33.86
N ALA A 136 -22.08 -11.20 34.06
CA ALA A 136 -21.12 -12.27 33.81
C ALA A 136 -20.71 -12.29 32.32
N LEU A 137 -21.66 -12.11 31.40
CA LEU A 137 -21.40 -12.08 29.97
C LEU A 137 -20.52 -10.88 29.56
N GLN A 138 -20.78 -9.70 30.12
CA GLN A 138 -19.96 -8.50 29.91
C GLN A 138 -18.54 -8.70 30.47
N ALA A 139 -18.40 -9.21 31.70
CA ALA A 139 -17.11 -9.46 32.31
C ALA A 139 -16.28 -10.47 31.51
N ALA A 140 -16.88 -11.59 31.09
CA ALA A 140 -16.23 -12.59 30.25
C ALA A 140 -15.77 -11.99 28.92
N SER A 141 -16.60 -11.17 28.27
CA SER A 141 -16.23 -10.50 27.02
C SER A 141 -15.05 -9.54 27.19
N LEU A 142 -15.01 -8.78 28.29
CA LEU A 142 -13.94 -7.83 28.58
C LEU A 142 -12.61 -8.54 28.87
N LEU A 143 -12.67 -9.63 29.66
CA LEU A 143 -11.52 -10.47 29.96
C LEU A 143 -10.94 -11.14 28.70
N ALA A 144 -11.80 -11.57 27.77
CA ALA A 144 -11.37 -12.14 26.49
C ALA A 144 -10.82 -11.07 25.52
N ALA A 145 -11.39 -9.86 25.53
CA ALA A 145 -10.98 -8.77 24.64
C ALA A 145 -9.59 -8.22 24.99
N LEU A 146 -9.24 -8.17 26.27
CA LEU A 146 -7.96 -7.60 26.73
C LEU A 146 -6.72 -8.29 26.11
N PRO A 147 -6.50 -9.61 26.21
CA PRO A 147 -5.34 -10.25 25.56
C PRO A 147 -5.41 -10.14 24.04
N PHE A 148 -6.62 -10.18 23.46
CA PHE A 148 -6.79 -10.02 22.01
C PHE A 148 -6.41 -8.61 21.52
N SER A 149 -6.57 -7.57 22.35
CA SER A 149 -6.13 -6.21 22.03
C SER A 149 -4.62 -6.11 21.81
N ILE A 150 -3.82 -6.87 22.58
CA ILE A 150 -2.36 -6.95 22.41
C ILE A 150 -2.04 -7.60 21.06
N ILE A 151 -2.75 -8.69 20.70
CA ILE A 151 -2.60 -9.35 19.40
C ILE A 151 -2.95 -8.37 18.26
N LEU A 152 -4.02 -7.60 18.40
CA LEU A 152 -4.41 -6.57 17.42
C LEU A 152 -3.33 -5.49 17.24
N MET A 153 -2.65 -5.07 18.31
CA MET A 153 -1.52 -4.14 18.20
C MET A 153 -0.38 -4.72 17.35
N PHE A 154 -0.04 -6.00 17.53
CA PHE A 154 0.97 -6.67 16.70
C PHE A 154 0.54 -6.76 15.23
N ILE A 155 -0.73 -7.07 14.97
CA ILE A 155 -1.28 -7.09 13.61
C ILE A 155 -1.20 -5.70 12.96
N CYS A 156 -1.55 -4.64 13.69
CA CYS A 156 -1.41 -3.27 13.21
C CYS A 156 0.04 -2.91 12.87
N HIS A 157 0.99 -3.27 13.73
CA HIS A 157 2.42 -3.06 13.47
C HIS A 157 2.89 -3.83 12.23
N GLY A 158 2.49 -5.09 12.09
CA GLY A 158 2.79 -5.93 10.93
C GLY A 158 2.23 -5.35 9.63
N LEU A 159 0.99 -4.85 9.67
CA LEU A 159 0.34 -4.20 8.54
C LEU A 159 1.09 -2.94 8.10
N LEU A 160 1.48 -2.07 9.04
CA LEU A 160 2.26 -0.88 8.74
C LEU A 160 3.61 -1.23 8.11
N LYS A 161 4.30 -2.26 8.62
CA LYS A 161 5.56 -2.74 8.05
C LYS A 161 5.35 -3.26 6.63
N ALA A 162 4.32 -4.06 6.40
CA ALA A 162 3.99 -4.61 5.08
C ALA A 162 3.67 -3.49 4.06
N LEU A 163 2.86 -2.51 4.46
CA LEU A 163 2.52 -1.37 3.61
C LEU A 163 3.72 -0.49 3.29
N LYS A 164 4.66 -0.30 4.22
CA LYS A 164 5.92 0.41 3.96
C LYS A 164 6.78 -0.32 2.92
N VAL A 165 6.91 -1.65 3.04
CA VAL A 165 7.66 -2.46 2.06
C VAL A 165 7.00 -2.39 0.68
N GLU A 166 5.68 -2.49 0.62
CA GLU A 166 4.93 -2.40 -0.64
C GLU A 166 5.06 -1.00 -1.26
N ALA A 167 5.03 0.08 -0.47
CA ALA A 167 5.24 1.44 -0.96
C ALA A 167 6.64 1.63 -1.56
N ILE A 168 7.68 1.10 -0.90
CA ILE A 168 9.06 1.12 -1.43
C ILE A 168 9.17 0.31 -2.72
N LYS A 169 8.51 -0.85 -2.79
CA LYS A 169 8.48 -1.70 -3.98
C LYS A 169 7.75 -1.03 -5.14
N GLN A 170 6.64 -0.34 -4.88
CA GLN A 170 5.92 0.40 -5.90
C GLN A 170 6.71 1.60 -6.40
N ASP A 171 7.42 2.31 -5.51
CA ASP A 171 8.30 3.40 -5.90
C ASP A 171 9.46 2.88 -6.77
N SER A 172 10.09 1.75 -6.40
CA SER A 172 11.15 1.14 -7.22
C SER A 172 10.68 0.69 -8.60
N LEU A 173 9.46 0.15 -8.72
CA LEU A 173 8.85 -0.19 -10.00
C LEU A 173 8.56 1.04 -10.86
N ARG A 174 8.14 2.16 -10.26
CA ARG A 174 7.97 3.43 -10.98
C ARG A 174 9.29 3.96 -11.54
N HIS A 175 10.38 3.84 -10.78
CA HIS A 175 11.72 4.22 -11.28
C HIS A 175 12.21 3.31 -12.42
N LEU A 176 11.80 2.03 -12.46
CA LEU A 176 12.10 1.15 -13.59
C LEU A 176 11.32 1.51 -14.86
N MET A 177 10.13 2.11 -14.74
CA MET A 177 9.41 2.66 -15.91
C MET A 177 10.14 3.86 -16.53
N ASN A 178 11.02 4.54 -15.79
CA ASN A 178 11.88 5.60 -16.32
C ASN A 178 13.12 5.06 -17.02
N THR A 179 13.44 3.76 -16.90
CA THR A 179 14.50 3.14 -17.70
C THR A 179 13.96 2.99 -19.13
N PRO A 180 14.53 3.65 -20.14
CA PRO A 180 13.94 3.64 -21.46
C PRO A 180 13.86 2.23 -22.03
N GLY A 181 12.67 1.84 -22.49
CA GLY A 181 12.43 0.54 -23.13
C GLY A 181 13.27 0.33 -24.40
N ASN A 182 13.84 1.41 -24.94
CA ASN A 182 14.65 1.40 -26.14
C ASN A 182 16.08 0.90 -25.92
N VAL A 183 16.60 0.87 -24.69
CA VAL A 183 17.95 0.33 -24.40
C VAL A 183 18.05 -1.16 -24.79
N SER A 184 16.97 -1.92 -24.58
CA SER A 184 16.88 -3.32 -25.02
C SER A 184 16.61 -3.48 -26.52
N ARG A 185 15.99 -2.48 -27.18
CA ARG A 185 15.70 -2.51 -28.63
C ARG A 185 16.89 -2.08 -29.47
N VAL A 186 17.61 -1.03 -29.05
CA VAL A 186 18.85 -0.55 -29.68
C VAL A 186 19.94 -1.62 -29.58
N ALA A 187 20.00 -2.37 -28.47
CA ALA A 187 20.90 -3.53 -28.36
C ALA A 187 20.54 -4.68 -29.33
N ALA A 188 19.27 -4.82 -29.72
CA ALA A 188 18.82 -5.84 -30.67
C ALA A 188 18.95 -5.39 -32.15
N GLY A 189 19.19 -4.10 -32.39
CA GLY A 189 19.37 -3.52 -33.72
C GLY A 189 20.78 -3.72 -34.27
N ASN A 190 20.96 -4.75 -35.11
CA ASN A 190 21.96 -4.81 -36.17
C ASN A 190 23.47 -4.63 -35.82
N THR A 191 24.00 -5.42 -34.88
CA THR A 191 25.45 -5.74 -34.92
C THR A 191 25.65 -7.25 -35.05
N PRO A 192 26.03 -7.78 -36.24
CA PRO A 192 26.33 -9.19 -36.41
C PRO A 192 27.49 -9.61 -35.49
N GLY A 193 27.24 -10.53 -34.55
CA GLY A 193 28.29 -11.17 -33.74
C GLY A 193 28.37 -10.81 -32.26
N ARG A 194 27.49 -9.97 -31.70
CA ARG A 194 27.55 -9.58 -30.26
C ARG A 194 26.46 -10.27 -29.43
N THR A 195 26.68 -11.54 -29.10
CA THR A 195 25.79 -12.41 -28.30
C THR A 195 25.80 -12.15 -26.79
N ASP A 196 26.53 -11.13 -26.33
CA ASP A 196 26.99 -10.98 -24.93
C ASP A 196 26.36 -9.81 -24.14
N TYR A 197 25.36 -9.12 -24.71
CA TYR A 197 24.78 -7.91 -24.12
C TYR A 197 24.12 -8.17 -22.77
N TRP A 198 23.28 -9.20 -22.66
CA TRP A 198 22.54 -9.47 -21.42
C TRP A 198 23.46 -10.02 -20.33
N GLN A 199 24.51 -10.77 -20.71
CA GLN A 199 25.54 -11.28 -19.79
C GLN A 199 26.37 -10.12 -19.23
N THR A 200 26.77 -9.18 -20.08
CA THR A 200 27.51 -7.97 -19.66
C THR A 200 26.64 -7.09 -18.77
N ARG A 201 25.37 -6.90 -19.13
CA ARG A 201 24.40 -6.16 -18.29
C ARG A 201 24.16 -6.84 -16.94
N LEU A 202 24.02 -8.17 -16.94
CA LEU A 202 23.87 -8.94 -15.70
C LEU A 202 25.13 -8.84 -14.83
N GLN A 203 26.32 -8.91 -15.44
CA GLN A 203 27.58 -8.74 -14.73
C GLN A 203 27.67 -7.34 -14.10
N THR A 204 27.26 -6.28 -14.80
CA THR A 204 27.22 -4.93 -14.25
C THR A 204 26.16 -4.73 -13.16
N LEU A 205 25.03 -5.46 -13.23
CA LEU A 205 24.00 -5.44 -12.19
C LEU A 205 24.43 -6.19 -10.91
N VAL A 206 25.27 -7.21 -11.06
CA VAL A 206 25.77 -8.04 -9.96
C VAL A 206 27.06 -7.47 -9.34
N THR A 207 27.90 -6.80 -10.14
CA THR A 207 29.19 -6.28 -9.69
C THR A 207 29.09 -4.78 -9.43
N SER A 208 29.33 -4.35 -8.19
CA SER A 208 29.42 -2.93 -7.84
C SER A 208 30.68 -2.30 -8.46
N PRO A 209 30.55 -1.35 -9.42
CA PRO A 209 31.71 -0.75 -10.06
C PRO A 209 32.42 0.22 -9.12
N ARG A 210 33.74 0.30 -9.25
CA ARG A 210 34.56 1.25 -8.49
C ARG A 210 34.39 2.66 -9.07
N ARG A 211 34.57 3.70 -8.24
CA ARG A 211 34.50 5.12 -8.68
C ARG A 211 35.27 5.39 -9.96
N GLN A 212 36.48 4.84 -10.09
CA GLN A 212 37.32 5.02 -11.27
C GLN A 212 36.67 4.48 -12.55
N GLN A 213 36.01 3.31 -12.48
CA GLN A 213 35.31 2.73 -13.64
C GLN A 213 34.11 3.58 -14.05
N VAL A 214 33.39 4.16 -13.09
CA VAL A 214 32.25 5.04 -13.35
C VAL A 214 32.71 6.37 -13.95
N SER A 215 33.84 6.92 -13.48
CA SER A 215 34.46 8.14 -14.04
C SER A 215 34.98 7.91 -15.47
N THR A 216 35.64 6.78 -15.75
CA THR A 216 36.03 6.42 -17.11
C THR A 216 34.82 6.32 -18.03
N PHE A 217 33.73 5.68 -17.58
CA PHE A 217 32.48 5.62 -18.36
C PHE A 217 31.88 7.01 -18.62
N LEU A 218 31.94 7.91 -17.64
CA LEU A 218 31.42 9.27 -17.76
C LEU A 218 32.12 10.03 -18.90
N HIS A 219 33.46 10.05 -18.92
CA HIS A 219 34.23 10.78 -19.93
C HIS A 219 34.31 10.06 -21.28
N ASP A 220 34.62 8.75 -21.29
CA ASP A 220 34.90 8.04 -22.54
C ASP A 220 33.63 7.64 -23.31
N THR A 221 32.47 7.59 -22.63
CA THR A 221 31.21 7.14 -23.25
C THR A 221 30.09 8.17 -23.14
N ALA A 222 29.77 8.63 -21.93
CA ALA A 222 28.60 9.50 -21.74
C ALA A 222 28.84 10.91 -22.30
N GLU A 223 30.00 11.51 -22.04
CA GLU A 223 30.37 12.83 -22.54
C GLU A 223 30.48 12.83 -24.08
N VAL A 224 31.13 11.82 -24.66
CA VAL A 224 31.22 11.65 -26.13
C VAL A 224 29.83 11.50 -26.76
N ALA A 225 28.93 10.73 -26.14
CA ALA A 225 27.54 10.61 -26.60
C ALA A 225 26.80 11.95 -26.55
N MET A 226 26.96 12.73 -25.47
CA MET A 226 26.34 14.05 -25.35
C MET A 226 26.87 15.04 -26.38
N LYS A 227 28.17 14.99 -26.70
CA LYS A 227 28.78 15.81 -27.75
C LYS A 227 28.21 15.49 -29.13
N GLU A 228 28.13 14.20 -29.49
CA GLU A 228 27.54 13.79 -30.78
C GLU A 228 26.08 14.21 -30.93
N VAL A 229 25.28 14.07 -29.87
CA VAL A 229 23.89 14.54 -29.88
C VAL A 229 23.81 16.06 -29.93
N GLY A 230 24.70 16.75 -29.21
CA GLY A 230 24.81 18.19 -29.21
C GLY A 230 25.10 18.75 -30.61
N GLU A 231 26.08 18.21 -31.32
CA GLU A 231 26.40 18.60 -32.70
C GLU A 231 25.19 18.46 -33.64
N GLU A 232 24.36 17.44 -33.44
CA GLU A 232 23.15 17.25 -34.25
C GLU A 232 22.04 18.25 -33.88
N PHE A 233 21.91 18.61 -32.59
CA PHE A 233 21.01 19.69 -32.17
C PHE A 233 21.43 21.06 -32.71
N GLU A 234 22.73 21.37 -32.76
CA GLU A 234 23.24 22.62 -33.35
C GLU A 234 22.89 22.73 -34.84
N LYS A 235 22.98 21.62 -35.59
CA LYS A 235 22.54 21.58 -37.00
C LYS A 235 21.06 21.91 -37.17
N GLN A 236 20.24 21.64 -36.15
CA GLN A 236 18.82 21.99 -36.12
C GLN A 236 18.56 23.42 -35.60
N SER A 237 19.61 24.25 -35.45
CA SER A 237 19.53 25.63 -34.96
C SER A 237 19.03 25.75 -33.52
N LEU A 238 19.30 24.74 -32.68
CA LEU A 238 19.07 24.81 -31.23
C LEU A 238 20.35 25.21 -30.52
N ASP A 239 20.25 26.17 -29.59
CA ASP A 239 21.39 26.58 -28.76
C ASP A 239 21.65 25.51 -27.69
N ILE A 240 22.86 24.97 -27.68
CA ILE A 240 23.28 23.96 -26.71
C ILE A 240 24.38 24.46 -25.78
N ARG A 241 24.43 23.86 -24.60
CA ARG A 241 25.55 24.04 -23.68
C ARG A 241 25.92 22.71 -23.04
N ILE A 242 27.14 22.27 -23.26
CA ILE A 242 27.70 21.08 -22.62
C ILE A 242 28.63 21.53 -21.49
N THR A 243 28.39 21.01 -20.29
CA THR A 243 29.25 21.24 -19.12
C THR A 243 29.83 19.92 -18.68
N ASP A 244 31.16 19.85 -18.60
CA ASP A 244 31.88 18.69 -18.10
C ASP A 244 32.64 19.04 -16.82
N GLU A 245 32.52 18.18 -15.81
CA GLU A 245 33.19 18.26 -14.51
C GLU A 245 33.54 16.84 -14.05
N ASP A 246 34.55 16.71 -13.17
CA ASP A 246 35.13 15.42 -12.74
C ASP A 246 34.12 14.34 -12.28
N ASP A 247 32.99 14.74 -11.71
CA ASP A 247 31.96 13.82 -11.19
C ASP A 247 30.60 13.94 -11.93
N ARG A 248 30.50 14.78 -12.98
CA ARG A 248 29.24 15.04 -13.70
C ARG A 248 29.41 15.66 -15.08
N CYS A 249 28.61 15.20 -16.03
CA CYS A 249 28.49 15.78 -17.37
C CYS A 249 27.03 16.17 -17.64
N TYR A 250 26.78 17.31 -18.31
CA TYR A 250 25.44 17.74 -18.72
C TYR A 250 25.41 18.24 -20.16
N LEU A 251 24.29 17.96 -20.80
CA LEU A 251 23.80 18.56 -22.02
C LEU A 251 22.57 19.41 -21.67
N ARG A 252 22.63 20.71 -21.96
CA ARG A 252 21.48 21.63 -21.90
C ARG A 252 21.12 22.08 -23.31
N VAL A 253 19.84 22.02 -23.64
CA VAL A 253 19.28 22.48 -24.92
C VAL A 253 18.27 23.58 -24.64
N ASP A 254 18.59 24.79 -25.08
CA ASP A 254 17.78 25.99 -24.88
C ASP A 254 16.56 25.99 -25.82
N HIS A 255 15.41 26.42 -25.32
CA HIS A 255 14.16 26.54 -26.08
C HIS A 255 13.59 27.98 -26.05
N GLY A 256 14.43 28.96 -25.74
CA GLY A 256 14.08 30.39 -25.73
C GLY A 256 13.19 30.76 -24.54
N GLU A 257 11.92 31.07 -24.81
CA GLU A 257 10.94 31.42 -23.76
C GLU A 257 10.34 30.19 -23.05
N GLU A 258 10.53 29.00 -23.62
CA GLU A 258 10.03 27.74 -23.07
C GLU A 258 11.03 27.11 -22.09
N ASN A 259 10.64 26.06 -21.37
CA ASN A 259 11.55 25.40 -20.44
C ASN A 259 12.65 24.63 -21.18
N ASP A 260 13.91 24.95 -20.86
CA ASP A 260 15.07 24.21 -21.35
C ASP A 260 15.07 22.74 -20.97
N PHE A 261 15.57 21.92 -21.90
CA PHE A 261 15.87 20.52 -21.66
C PHE A 261 17.26 20.39 -21.02
N VAL A 262 17.36 19.60 -19.96
CA VAL A 262 18.64 19.30 -19.30
C VAL A 262 18.75 17.79 -19.14
N TYR A 263 19.81 17.22 -19.68
CA TYR A 263 20.20 15.83 -19.48
C TYR A 263 21.59 15.79 -18.86
N GLY A 264 21.72 15.17 -17.69
CA GLY A 264 23.00 15.03 -17.00
C GLY A 264 23.25 13.63 -16.49
N VAL A 265 24.52 13.27 -16.40
CA VAL A 265 24.97 12.02 -15.77
C VAL A 265 25.87 12.39 -14.61
N ARG A 266 25.57 11.90 -13.41
CA ARG A 266 26.36 12.17 -12.21
C ARG A 266 26.80 10.90 -11.52
N ILE A 267 28.00 10.93 -10.94
CA ILE A 267 28.49 9.85 -10.09
C ILE A 267 27.83 9.97 -8.71
N ARG A 268 27.17 8.91 -8.25
CA ARG A 268 26.57 8.83 -6.90
C ARG A 268 27.13 7.67 -6.10
N ARG A 269 27.33 7.91 -4.79
CA ARG A 269 27.80 6.95 -3.81
C ARG A 269 26.60 6.39 -3.03
N TYR A 270 26.44 5.07 -3.03
CA TYR A 270 25.46 4.33 -2.25
C TYR A 270 26.16 3.34 -1.31
N ALA A 271 25.46 2.95 -0.24
CA ALA A 271 25.89 1.82 0.58
C ALA A 271 25.75 0.53 -0.23
N ALA A 272 26.77 -0.33 -0.20
CA ALA A 272 26.73 -1.60 -0.92
C ALA A 272 25.51 -2.45 -0.49
N PRO A 273 24.80 -3.08 -1.44
CA PRO A 273 23.70 -3.97 -1.12
C PRO A 273 24.17 -5.15 -0.26
N SER A 274 23.36 -5.59 0.71
CA SER A 274 23.71 -6.70 1.59
C SER A 274 24.00 -8.02 0.86
N PHE A 275 23.39 -8.25 -0.32
CA PHE A 275 23.64 -9.47 -1.11
C PHE A 275 25.03 -9.49 -1.76
N ALA A 276 25.59 -8.34 -2.13
CA ALA A 276 26.94 -8.23 -2.68
C ALA A 276 28.01 -8.58 -1.62
N MET A 277 27.63 -8.49 -0.34
CA MET A 277 28.50 -8.80 0.80
C MET A 277 28.63 -10.31 1.07
N SER A 278 27.65 -11.15 0.67
CA SER A 278 27.69 -12.60 0.92
C SER A 278 28.79 -13.35 0.15
N GLY A 279 29.39 -12.73 -0.87
CA GLY A 279 30.49 -13.31 -1.66
C GLY A 279 31.89 -12.77 -1.32
N MET A 280 32.02 -11.74 -0.46
CA MET A 280 33.31 -11.12 -0.14
C MET A 280 33.99 -11.79 1.06
N ARG A 281 35.29 -12.08 0.94
CA ARG A 281 36.10 -12.57 2.07
C ARG A 281 36.24 -11.46 3.12
N GLN A 282 36.20 -11.83 4.41
CA GLN A 282 36.26 -10.95 5.58
C GLN A 282 37.38 -9.89 5.58
N ARG A 283 38.45 -10.06 4.78
CA ARG A 283 39.58 -9.11 4.66
C ARG A 283 39.30 -7.89 3.78
N ASP A 284 38.28 -7.92 2.91
CA ASP A 284 37.97 -6.82 1.98
C ASP A 284 36.91 -5.84 2.53
N ILE A 285 36.34 -6.13 3.71
CA ILE A 285 35.26 -5.35 4.35
C ILE A 285 35.75 -3.95 4.80
N SER A 286 37.08 -3.73 4.87
CA SER A 286 37.69 -2.61 5.57
C SER A 286 38.12 -1.40 4.71
N ARG A 287 37.95 -1.43 3.37
CA ARG A 287 38.35 -0.31 2.50
C ARG A 287 37.23 0.09 1.54
N ASP A 288 36.54 1.17 1.90
CA ASP A 288 35.63 1.97 1.07
C ASP A 288 34.53 1.17 0.35
N ASN A 289 33.62 0.62 1.16
CA ASN A 289 32.57 -0.32 0.78
C ASN A 289 31.36 0.37 0.11
N ASN A 290 31.61 1.25 -0.86
CA ASN A 290 30.55 1.99 -1.54
C ASN A 290 30.31 1.48 -2.95
N ASP A 291 29.03 1.40 -3.28
CA ASP A 291 28.56 1.20 -4.64
C ASP A 291 28.53 2.56 -5.34
N TYR A 292 29.25 2.68 -6.46
CA TYR A 292 29.21 3.89 -7.28
C TYR A 292 28.29 3.66 -8.48
N ARG A 293 27.45 4.64 -8.80
CA ARG A 293 26.49 4.55 -9.92
C ARG A 293 26.59 5.79 -10.80
N ALA A 294 26.43 5.59 -12.11
CA ALA A 294 26.23 6.66 -13.08
C ALA A 294 24.73 6.89 -13.22
N GLU A 295 24.19 7.88 -12.50
CA GLU A 295 22.76 8.16 -12.51
C GLU A 295 22.41 9.32 -13.43
N VAL A 296 21.28 9.18 -14.13
CA VAL A 296 20.73 10.24 -14.99
C VAL A 296 20.00 11.29 -14.13
N PHE A 297 20.22 12.56 -14.45
CA PHE A 297 19.61 13.73 -13.85
C PHE A 297 18.97 14.57 -14.95
N LEU A 298 17.67 14.85 -14.80
CA LEU A 298 16.96 15.82 -15.62
C LEU A 298 16.79 17.13 -14.85
N ARG A 299 16.19 18.14 -15.47
CA ARG A 299 15.88 19.42 -14.83
C ARG A 299 15.02 19.25 -13.56
N GLU A 300 14.13 18.25 -13.55
CA GLU A 300 13.22 17.92 -12.45
C GLU A 300 13.92 17.18 -11.30
N GLY A 301 15.17 16.72 -11.51
CA GLY A 301 15.96 16.01 -10.52
C GLY A 301 16.52 14.66 -11.01
N GLY A 302 17.07 13.89 -10.08
CA GLY A 302 17.67 12.58 -10.36
C GLY A 302 16.61 11.53 -10.70
N GLN A 303 16.80 10.84 -11.83
CA GLN A 303 15.90 9.80 -12.32
C GLN A 303 16.16 8.42 -11.69
N LYS A 304 17.21 8.31 -10.86
CA LYS A 304 17.52 7.15 -10.00
C LYS A 304 17.71 5.81 -10.74
N TYR A 305 17.92 5.82 -12.06
CA TYR A 305 18.39 4.64 -12.80
C TYR A 305 19.86 4.78 -13.18
N ASN A 306 20.56 3.64 -13.16
CA ASN A 306 21.98 3.55 -13.46
C ASN A 306 22.19 3.20 -14.94
N ILE A 307 22.96 4.01 -15.65
CA ILE A 307 23.32 3.78 -17.06
C ILE A 307 24.73 3.18 -17.23
N MET A 308 25.42 2.85 -16.14
CA MET A 308 26.71 2.17 -16.22
C MET A 308 26.57 0.91 -17.07
N GLY A 309 27.43 0.79 -18.08
CA GLY A 309 27.53 -0.37 -18.97
C GLY A 309 26.75 -0.19 -20.26
N TYR A 310 26.11 0.97 -20.44
CA TYR A 310 25.50 1.33 -21.70
C TYR A 310 26.59 1.59 -22.73
N THR A 311 26.31 1.23 -23.98
CA THR A 311 27.13 1.68 -25.10
C THR A 311 26.82 3.14 -25.43
N LYS A 312 27.72 3.81 -26.16
CA LYS A 312 27.49 5.18 -26.65
C LYS A 312 26.12 5.34 -27.32
N GLN A 313 25.76 4.41 -28.23
CA GLN A 313 24.45 4.43 -28.91
C GLN A 313 23.25 4.30 -27.95
N GLN A 314 23.40 3.56 -26.86
CA GLN A 314 22.34 3.44 -25.84
C GLN A 314 22.21 4.70 -25.01
N VAL A 315 23.31 5.39 -24.70
CA VAL A 315 23.26 6.71 -24.05
C VAL A 315 22.59 7.73 -24.97
N ILE A 316 22.90 7.72 -26.26
CA ILE A 316 22.23 8.57 -27.27
C ILE A 316 20.72 8.28 -27.30
N GLY A 317 20.33 7.01 -27.39
CA GLY A 317 18.92 6.62 -27.35
C GLY A 317 18.20 7.07 -26.07
N ASP A 318 18.87 6.98 -24.92
CA ASP A 318 18.34 7.46 -23.64
C ASP A 318 18.11 8.99 -23.65
N ILE A 319 19.07 9.77 -24.17
CA ILE A 319 18.94 11.23 -24.32
C ILE A 319 17.73 11.59 -25.19
N LEU A 320 17.57 10.93 -26.33
CA LEU A 320 16.47 11.19 -27.27
C LEU A 320 15.10 10.81 -26.67
N ASP A 321 15.00 9.68 -25.97
CA ASP A 321 13.76 9.28 -25.29
C ASP A 321 13.34 10.28 -24.22
N GLN A 322 14.29 10.85 -23.47
CA GLN A 322 13.99 11.89 -22.49
C GLN A 322 13.64 13.22 -23.16
N TYR A 323 14.28 13.54 -24.29
CA TYR A 323 13.95 14.73 -25.05
C TYR A 323 12.53 14.67 -25.65
N GLU A 324 12.11 13.51 -26.17
CA GLU A 324 10.75 13.31 -26.68
C GLU A 324 9.70 13.53 -25.59
N LYS A 325 9.94 13.00 -24.37
CA LYS A 325 9.07 13.25 -23.21
C LYS A 325 9.02 14.73 -22.85
N HIS A 326 10.14 15.43 -22.93
CA HIS A 326 10.22 16.87 -22.69
C HIS A 326 9.42 17.68 -23.72
N LEU A 327 9.53 17.35 -25.00
CA LEU A 327 8.73 17.96 -26.05
C LEU A 327 7.23 17.72 -25.85
N HIS A 328 6.83 16.51 -25.45
CA HIS A 328 5.44 16.22 -25.10
C HIS A 328 4.95 17.05 -23.91
N PHE A 329 5.78 17.24 -22.90
CA PHE A 329 5.49 18.13 -21.77
C PHE A 329 5.30 19.58 -22.21
N LEU A 330 6.18 20.13 -23.05
CA LEU A 330 6.03 21.48 -23.60
C LEU A 330 4.74 21.62 -24.43
N HIS A 331 4.37 20.58 -25.18
CA HIS A 331 3.12 20.59 -25.96
C HIS A 331 1.86 20.63 -25.09
N ILE A 332 1.87 19.95 -23.93
CA ILE A 332 0.74 19.95 -22.98
C ILE A 332 0.64 21.29 -22.22
N MET A 333 1.76 21.98 -22.02
CA MET A 333 1.81 23.25 -21.28
C MET A 333 1.35 24.48 -22.07
N ARG A 334 1.15 24.35 -23.39
CA ARG A 334 0.58 25.39 -24.27
C ARG A 334 -0.94 25.36 -24.28
#